data_AF-M7W1S3-F1
#
_entry.id   AF-M7W1S3-F1
#
_cell.length_a   1.000
_cell.length_b   1.000
_cell.length_c   1.000
_cell.angle_alpha   90.00
_cell.angle_beta   90.00
_cell.angle_gamma   90.00
#
_symmetry.space_group_name_H-M   'P 1'
#
loop_
_entity.id
_entity.type
_entity.pdbx_description
1 polymer ?
#
loop_
_entity_poly.entity_id
_entity_poly.type
_entity_poly.pdbx_seq_one_letter_code
_entity_poly.pdbx_strand_id
1 'polypeptide(L)'
;MVEEIHHHTFKVVEQPTNPVISLLFSIFVISAFVFLLISLIRTIQFKKLHFGFFGFLFIIVLSATFVFIAYFWFFLTLLEAVGLFLLIAPVTCLFAFCAAKASL
;
A
#
# COMPACT_ATOMS: atom_id res chain seq x y z
N MET A 1 -14.01 -39.87 44.70
CA MET A 1 -13.19 -38.73 44.28
C MET A 1 -13.18 -38.79 42.76
N VAL A 2 -14.05 -38.03 42.11
CA VAL A 2 -14.29 -38.09 40.66
C VAL A 2 -13.43 -37.00 40.03
N GLU A 3 -12.48 -37.38 39.18
CA GLU A 3 -11.73 -36.42 38.34
C GLU A 3 -12.71 -35.82 37.32
N GLU A 4 -13.02 -34.54 37.48
CA GLU A 4 -13.66 -33.75 36.43
C GLU A 4 -12.66 -33.56 35.29
N ILE A 5 -12.84 -34.35 34.23
CA ILE A 5 -12.15 -34.16 32.97
C ILE A 5 -12.72 -32.88 32.34
N HIS A 6 -12.06 -31.75 32.62
CA HIS A 6 -12.30 -30.51 31.89
C HIS A 6 -11.94 -30.72 30.41
N HIS A 7 -12.94 -31.09 29.61
CA HIS A 7 -12.88 -31.04 28.16
C HIS A 7 -12.68 -29.57 27.74
N HIS A 8 -11.42 -29.15 27.60
CA HIS A 8 -11.08 -27.95 26.85
C HIS A 8 -11.63 -28.11 25.44
N THR A 9 -12.69 -27.37 25.13
CA THR A 9 -13.23 -27.23 23.77
C THR A 9 -12.13 -26.61 22.91
N PHE A 10 -11.41 -27.45 22.17
CA PHE A 10 -10.49 -27.00 21.12
C PHE A 10 -11.30 -26.17 20.13
N LYS A 11 -10.93 -24.88 19.98
CA LYS A 11 -11.49 -24.03 18.92
C LYS A 11 -11.25 -24.73 17.59
N VAL A 12 -12.31 -24.97 16.82
CA VAL A 12 -12.21 -25.45 15.44
C VAL A 12 -11.35 -24.42 14.69
N VAL A 13 -10.12 -24.81 14.37
CA VAL A 13 -9.20 -23.98 13.60
C VAL A 13 -9.83 -23.83 12.22
N GLU A 14 -10.13 -22.61 11.80
CA GLU A 14 -10.62 -22.33 10.45
C GLU A 14 -9.68 -22.99 9.44
N GLN A 15 -10.24 -23.87 8.62
CA GLN A 15 -9.44 -24.60 7.64
C GLN A 15 -8.88 -23.59 6.63
N PRO A 16 -7.55 -23.52 6.43
CA PRO A 16 -6.97 -22.56 5.51
C PRO A 16 -7.52 -22.80 4.10
N THR A 17 -7.86 -21.70 3.42
CA THR A 17 -8.37 -21.72 2.04
C THR A 17 -7.39 -22.44 1.12
N ASN A 18 -7.91 -23.21 0.16
CA ASN A 18 -7.09 -23.97 -0.78
C ASN A 18 -6.05 -23.04 -1.47
N PRO A 19 -4.75 -23.35 -1.40
CA PRO A 19 -3.69 -22.48 -1.90
C PRO A 19 -3.80 -22.24 -3.41
N VAL A 20 -4.35 -23.19 -4.17
CA VAL A 20 -4.57 -23.04 -5.62
C VAL A 20 -5.61 -21.96 -5.91
N ILE A 21 -6.69 -21.92 -5.13
CA ILE A 21 -7.75 -20.91 -5.30
C ILE A 21 -7.22 -19.52 -4.92
N SER A 22 -6.46 -19.43 -3.82
CA SER A 22 -5.81 -18.18 -3.41
C SER A 22 -4.81 -17.67 -4.45
N LEU A 23 -4.03 -18.57 -5.06
CA LEU A 23 -3.10 -18.25 -6.13
C LEU A 23 -3.83 -17.72 -7.37
N LEU A 24 -4.86 -18.43 -7.85
CA LEU A 24 -5.64 -18.03 -9.03
C LEU A 24 -6.29 -16.66 -8.82
N PHE A 25 -6.85 -16.41 -7.63
CA PHE A 25 -7.42 -15.12 -7.29
C PHE A 25 -6.36 -14.00 -7.29
N SER A 26 -5.18 -14.26 -6.73
CA SER A 26 -4.07 -13.29 -6.73
C SER A 26 -3.61 -12.94 -8.15
N ILE A 27 -3.47 -13.95 -9.03
CA ILE A 27 -3.14 -13.73 -10.45
C ILE A 27 -4.21 -12.88 -11.15
N PHE A 28 -5.49 -13.16 -10.88
CA PHE A 28 -6.60 -12.38 -11.43
C PHE A 28 -6.52 -10.91 -11.00
N VAL A 29 -6.31 -10.65 -9.71
CA VAL A 29 -6.20 -9.28 -9.18
C VAL A 29 -5.01 -8.53 -9.81
N ILE A 30 -3.84 -9.17 -9.89
CA ILE A 30 -2.64 -8.57 -10.49
C ILE A 30 -2.86 -8.26 -11.98
N SER A 31 -3.43 -9.21 -12.74
CA SER A 31 -3.69 -9.03 -14.17
C SER A 31 -4.71 -7.91 -14.45
N ALA A 32 -5.76 -7.80 -13.64
CA ALA A 32 -6.71 -6.71 -13.72
C ALA A 32 -6.03 -5.34 -13.48
N PHE A 33 -5.16 -5.25 -12.46
CA PHE A 33 -4.40 -4.04 -12.18
C PHE A 33 -3.48 -3.64 -13.34
N VAL A 34 -2.77 -4.61 -13.93
CA VAL A 34 -1.91 -4.38 -15.10
C VAL A 34 -2.72 -3.89 -16.30
N PHE A 35 -3.89 -4.48 -16.56
CA PHE A 35 -4.75 -4.06 -17.66
C PHE A 35 -5.27 -2.63 -17.48
N LEU A 36 -5.69 -2.27 -16.26
CA LEU A 36 -6.07 -0.91 -15.90
C LEU A 36 -4.89 0.06 -16.10
N LEU A 37 -3.69 -0.30 -15.67
CA LEU A 37 -2.50 0.53 -15.83
C LEU A 37 -2.19 0.78 -17.33
N ILE A 38 -2.22 -0.27 -18.16
CA ILE A 38 -2.00 -0.15 -19.61
C ILE A 38 -3.08 0.73 -20.26
N SER A 39 -4.34 0.54 -19.88
CA SER A 39 -5.46 1.35 -20.36
C SER A 39 -5.28 2.83 -19.99
N LEU A 40 -4.88 3.10 -18.74
CA LEU A 40 -4.60 4.44 -18.24
C LEU A 40 -3.46 5.09 -19.01
N ILE A 41 -2.34 4.40 -19.23
CA ILE A 41 -1.19 4.89 -20.00
C ILE A 41 -1.58 5.19 -21.46
N ARG A 42 -2.41 4.35 -22.09
CA ARG A 42 -2.88 4.59 -23.46
C ARG A 42 -3.81 5.81 -23.57
N THR A 43 -4.64 6.01 -22.54
CA THR A 43 -5.62 7.11 -22.48
C THR A 43 -4.96 8.44 -22.15
N ILE A 44 -4.07 8.44 -21.16
CA ILE A 44 -3.23 9.57 -20.79
C ILE A 44 -2.11 9.65 -21.84
N GLN A 45 -2.42 10.22 -23.00
CA GLN A 45 -1.41 10.64 -23.95
C GLN A 45 -0.45 11.58 -23.18
N PHE A 46 0.71 11.08 -22.74
CA PHE A 46 1.79 11.82 -22.05
C PHE A 46 2.39 12.96 -22.90
N LYS A 47 1.64 13.50 -23.86
CA LYS A 47 2.06 14.43 -24.90
C LYS A 47 2.56 15.77 -24.35
N LYS A 48 2.37 16.08 -23.07
CA LYS A 48 2.92 17.28 -22.41
C LYS A 48 2.97 17.13 -20.89
N LEU A 49 3.48 16.02 -20.36
CA LEU A 49 3.76 15.97 -18.92
C LEU A 49 5.04 16.77 -18.65
N HIS A 50 4.91 18.09 -18.48
CA HIS A 50 6.01 18.94 -18.03
C HIS A 50 6.25 18.60 -16.56
N PHE A 51 7.12 17.62 -16.30
CA PHE A 51 7.61 17.34 -14.95
C PHE A 51 8.50 18.52 -14.52
N GLY A 52 7.87 19.57 -13.98
CA GLY A 52 8.60 20.60 -13.25
C GLY A 52 9.36 19.95 -12.09
N PHE A 53 10.44 20.58 -11.64
CA PHE A 53 11.26 20.12 -10.51
C PHE A 53 10.43 19.71 -9.28
N PHE A 54 9.36 20.47 -8.99
CA PHE A 54 8.41 20.16 -7.91
C PHE A 54 7.57 18.90 -8.14
N GLY A 55 7.18 18.61 -9.39
CA GLY A 55 6.47 17.38 -9.73
C GLY A 55 7.36 16.14 -9.59
N PHE A 56 8.64 16.26 -9.96
CA PHE A 56 9.62 15.20 -9.75
C PHE A 56 9.89 14.94 -8.26
N LEU A 57 10.12 16.00 -7.48
CA LEU A 57 10.26 15.90 -6.02
C LEU A 57 9.02 15.27 -5.36
N PHE A 58 7.82 15.65 -5.81
CA PHE A 58 6.58 15.06 -5.31
C PHE A 58 6.52 13.55 -5.57
N ILE A 59 6.91 13.08 -6.76
CA ILE A 59 6.98 11.64 -7.06
C ILE A 59 7.98 10.92 -6.16
N ILE A 60 9.15 11.52 -5.90
CA ILE A 60 10.15 10.92 -5.01
C ILE A 60 9.58 10.76 -3.61
N VAL A 61 8.98 11.80 -3.05
CA VAL A 61 8.42 11.76 -1.69
C VAL A 61 7.23 10.80 -1.62
N LEU A 62 6.38 10.76 -2.65
CA LEU A 62 5.27 9.81 -2.75
C LEU A 62 5.77 8.37 -2.80
N SER A 63 6.81 8.10 -3.61
CA SER A 63 7.44 6.78 -3.72
C SER A 63 8.08 6.35 -2.40
N ALA A 64 8.79 7.25 -1.73
CA ALA A 64 9.36 7.00 -0.41
C ALA A 64 8.28 6.68 0.64
N THR A 65 7.11 7.32 0.55
CA THR A 65 5.95 7.03 1.42
C THR A 65 5.43 5.61 1.19
N PHE A 66 5.32 5.15 -0.07
CA PHE A 66 4.92 3.77 -0.36
C PHE A 66 5.92 2.73 0.16
N VAL A 67 7.22 2.98 -0.03
CA VAL A 67 8.28 2.12 0.52
C VAL A 67 8.20 2.08 2.03
N PHE A 68 7.93 3.21 2.67
CA PHE A 68 7.75 3.29 4.11
C PHE A 68 6.54 2.48 4.60
N ILE A 69 5.38 2.59 3.93
CA ILE A 69 4.18 1.80 4.27
C ILE A 69 4.47 0.29 4.11
N ALA A 70 5.20 -0.10 3.06
CA ALA A 70 5.63 -1.48 2.89
C ALA A 70 6.57 -1.92 4.03
N TYR A 71 7.53 -1.09 4.42
CA TYR A 71 8.44 -1.37 5.52
C TYR A 71 7.70 -1.48 6.87
N PHE A 72 6.69 -0.63 7.08
CA PHE A 72 5.79 -0.70 8.23
C PHE A 72 5.10 -2.05 8.37
N TRP A 73 4.56 -2.58 7.27
CA TRP A 73 3.83 -3.84 7.27
C TRP A 73 4.68 -5.02 7.79
N PHE A 74 5.99 -4.99 7.59
CA PHE A 74 6.87 -6.11 7.92
C PHE A 74 7.66 -5.94 9.22
N PHE A 75 8.07 -4.73 9.60
CA PHE A 75 9.13 -4.56 10.62
C PHE A 75 8.85 -3.54 11.73
N LEU A 76 8.00 -2.53 11.53
CA LEU A 76 7.88 -1.43 12.49
C LEU A 76 6.80 -1.65 13.55
N THR A 77 7.08 -1.15 14.75
CA THR A 77 6.06 -0.99 15.77
C THR A 77 5.11 0.15 15.42
N LEU A 78 3.86 0.08 15.90
CA LEU A 78 2.83 1.09 15.62
C LEU A 78 3.27 2.50 16.07
N LEU A 79 4.10 2.60 17.11
CA LEU A 79 4.61 3.87 17.62
C LEU A 79 5.64 4.50 16.66
N GLU A 80 6.60 3.72 16.16
CA GLU A 80 7.59 4.19 15.17
C GLU A 80 6.90 4.61 13.87
N ALA A 81 5.84 3.88 13.49
CA ALA A 81 5.05 4.17 12.31
C ALA A 81 4.40 5.56 12.38
N VAL A 82 3.78 5.87 13.52
CA VAL A 82 3.17 7.18 13.76
C VAL A 82 4.22 8.30 13.76
N GLY A 83 5.38 8.07 14.40
CA GLY A 83 6.47 9.05 14.42
C GLY A 83 7.00 9.40 13.03
N LEU A 84 7.23 8.39 12.19
CA LEU A 84 7.70 8.60 10.82
C LEU A 84 6.61 9.13 9.89
N PHE A 85 5.35 8.76 10.10
CA PHE A 85 4.22 9.35 9.38
C PHE A 85 4.09 10.85 9.67
N LEU A 86 4.22 11.26 10.94
CA LEU A 86 4.23 12.67 11.34
C LEU A 86 5.38 13.47 10.71
N LEU A 87 6.50 12.82 10.40
CA LEU A 87 7.63 13.44 9.68
C LEU A 87 7.37 13.55 8.17
N ILE A 88 6.85 12.49 7.55
CA ILE A 88 6.70 12.40 6.09
C ILE A 88 5.48 13.21 5.62
N ALA A 89 4.33 13.10 6.29
CA ALA A 89 3.07 13.74 5.90
C ALA A 89 3.16 15.26 5.63
N PRO A 90 3.75 16.10 6.51
CA PRO A 90 3.87 17.53 6.23
C PRO A 90 4.77 17.83 5.04
N VAL A 91 5.81 17.01 4.81
CA VAL A 91 6.72 17.13 3.68
C VAL A 91 5.99 16.79 2.38
N THR A 92 5.24 15.69 2.33
CA THR A 92 4.38 15.34 1.19
C THR A 92 3.34 16.42 0.92
N CYS A 93 2.68 16.95 1.95
CA CYS A 93 1.68 18.01 1.82
C CYS A 93 2.28 19.32 1.26
N LEU A 94 3.45 19.73 1.74
CA LEU A 94 4.13 20.92 1.25
C LEU A 94 4.48 20.79 -0.24
N PHE A 95 5.06 19.66 -0.65
CA PHE A 95 5.37 19.41 -2.06
C PHE A 95 4.13 19.26 -2.93
N ALA A 96 3.04 18.66 -2.42
CA ALA A 96 1.76 18.59 -3.12
C ALA A 96 1.18 19.99 -3.37
N PHE A 97 1.22 20.87 -2.36
CA PHE A 97 0.77 22.25 -2.50
C PHE A 97 1.64 23.04 -3.49
N CYS A 98 2.96 22.89 -3.42
CA CYS A 98 3.89 23.50 -4.39
C CYS A 98 3.66 23.00 -5.81
N ALA A 99 3.43 21.70 -6.01
CA ALA A 99 3.13 21.11 -7.32
C ALA A 99 1.77 21.60 -7.86
N ALA A 100 0.73 21.68 -7.00
CA ALA A 100 -0.58 22.18 -7.38
C ALA A 100 -0.53 23.65 -7.82
N LYS A 101 0.24 24.50 -7.12
CA LYS A 101 0.41 25.91 -7.49
C LYS A 101 1.20 26.10 -8.78
N ALA A 102 2.18 25.24 -9.07
CA ALA A 102 2.96 25.30 -10.31
C ALA A 102 2.19 24.83 -11.56
N SER A 103 1.02 24.19 -11.38
CA SER A 103 0.18 23.65 -12.45
C SER A 103 -0.98 24.58 -12.86
N LEU A 104 -1.23 25.67 -12.13
CA LEU A 104 -2.22 26.71 -12.42
C LEU A 104 -1.60 27.83 -13.24
#